data_AF-A0A1V4SW61-F1
#
_entry.id   AF-A0A1V4SW61-F1
#
_cell.length_a   1.000
_cell.length_b   1.000
_cell.length_c   1.000
_cell.angle_alpha   90.00
_cell.angle_beta   90.00
_cell.angle_gamma   90.00
#
_symmetry.space_group_name_H-M   'P 1'
#
loop_
_entity.id
_entity.type
_entity.pdbx_description
1 polymer ?
#
loop_
_entity_poly.entity_id
_entity_poly.type
_entity_poly.pdbx_seq_one_letter_code
_entity_poly.pdbx_strand_id
1 'polypeptide(L)' 'MKLYEYMIIYVFDSGLGRIQFTRSEPIRSYDDVVKVEKVINDEKKLDNLFVIDFKLLRVYEVKENERDSK' A
#
# COMPACT_ATOMS: atom_id res chain seq x y z
N MET A 1 3.03 -16.76 -3.60
CA MET A 1 2.26 -15.50 -3.52
C MET A 1 3.11 -14.32 -4.02
N LYS A 2 2.52 -13.28 -4.64
CA LYS A 2 3.25 -12.05 -4.99
C LYS A 2 3.00 -10.94 -3.97
N LEU A 3 4.00 -10.11 -3.73
CA LEU A 3 3.86 -8.86 -2.97
C LEU A 3 4.32 -7.69 -3.84
N TYR A 4 3.58 -6.58 -3.77
CA TYR A 4 3.80 -5.38 -4.56
C TYR A 4 4.15 -4.24 -3.62
N GLU A 5 5.35 -3.70 -3.75
CA GLU A 5 5.85 -2.57 -2.98
C GLU A 5 5.71 -1.29 -3.79
N TYR A 6 5.07 -0.30 -3.18
CA TYR A 6 4.78 0.99 -3.77
C TYR A 6 5.40 2.11 -2.94
N MET A 7 5.81 3.18 -3.61
CA MET A 7 5.87 4.51 -2.98
C MET A 7 4.51 5.17 -3.19
N ILE A 8 3.87 5.59 -2.11
CA ILE A 8 2.61 6.33 -2.13
C ILE A 8 2.87 7.77 -1.69
N ILE A 9 2.33 8.74 -2.43
CA ILE A 9 2.29 10.14 -2.05
C ILE A 9 0.84 10.51 -1.78
N TYR A 10 0.59 11.13 -0.63
CA TYR A 10 -0.75 11.51 -0.20
C TYR A 10 -0.77 12.93 0.37
N VAL A 11 -1.91 13.58 0.25
CA VAL A 11 -2.25 14.83 0.94
C VAL A 11 -3.16 14.54 2.11
N PHE A 12 -3.09 15.39 3.12
CA PHE A 12 -3.99 15.43 4.28
C PHE A 12 -4.07 16.88 4.77
N ASP A 13 -4.98 17.19 5.68
CA ASP A 13 -5.30 18.58 6.05
C ASP A 13 -4.09 19.44 6.47
N SER A 14 -3.06 18.81 7.05
CA SER A 14 -1.84 19.50 7.51
C SER A 14 -0.63 19.34 6.60
N GLY A 15 -0.77 18.74 5.41
CA GLY A 15 0.27 18.78 4.38
C GLY A 15 0.36 17.57 3.46
N LEU A 16 1.60 17.23 3.11
CA LEU A 16 1.96 16.15 2.19
C LEU A 16 2.74 15.07 2.93
N GLY A 17 2.40 13.82 2.65
CA GLY A 17 3.06 12.64 3.20
C GLY A 17 3.53 11.71 2.11
N ARG A 18 4.51 10.87 2.47
CA ARG A 18 4.95 9.76 1.62
C ARG A 18 5.15 8.51 2.46
N ILE A 19 4.83 7.35 1.91
CA ILE A 19 5.01 6.07 2.59
C ILE A 19 5.40 4.98 1.60
N GLN A 20 6.28 4.09 2.03
CA GLN A 20 6.49 2.81 1.36
C GLN A 20 5.45 1.81 1.85
N PHE A 21 4.70 1.25 0.93
CA PHE A 21 3.53 0.44 1.21
C PHE A 21 3.59 -0.87 0.43
N THR A 22 3.44 -2.01 1.13
CA THR A 22 3.49 -3.34 0.51
C THR A 22 2.15 -4.05 0.67
N ARG A 23 1.59 -4.56 -0.43
CA ARG A 23 0.33 -5.32 -0.44
C ARG A 23 0.43 -6.57 -1.32
N SER A 24 -0.42 -7.56 -1.09
CA SER A 24 -0.48 -8.82 -1.85
C SER A 24 -1.22 -8.70 -3.21
N GLU A 25 -1.93 -7.61 -3.41
CA GLU A 25 -2.69 -7.32 -4.64
C GLU A 25 -2.12 -6.08 -5.33
N PRO A 26 -2.08 -6.02 -6.67
CA PRO A 26 -1.64 -4.81 -7.35
C PRO A 26 -2.70 -3.69 -7.29
N ILE A 27 -2.25 -2.43 -7.29
CA ILE A 27 -3.13 -1.27 -7.54
C ILE A 27 -3.41 -1.21 -9.05
N ARG A 28 -4.65 -1.43 -9.47
CA ARG A 28 -5.06 -1.42 -10.89
C ARG A 28 -6.27 -0.55 -11.19
N SER A 29 -6.97 -0.11 -10.16
CA SER A 29 -8.21 0.64 -10.24
C SER A 29 -8.25 1.75 -9.20
N TYR A 30 -9.20 2.66 -9.37
CA TYR A 30 -9.49 3.67 -8.36
C TYR A 30 -9.90 3.06 -7.01
N ASP A 31 -10.70 1.99 -7.03
CA ASP A 31 -11.11 1.27 -5.81
C ASP A 31 -9.92 0.72 -5.03
N ASP A 32 -8.85 0.30 -5.73
CA ASP A 32 -7.61 -0.12 -5.07
C ASP A 32 -6.90 1.03 -4.36
N VAL A 33 -6.98 2.24 -4.90
CA VAL A 33 -6.43 3.46 -4.30
C VAL A 33 -7.23 3.82 -3.04
N VAL A 34 -8.56 3.79 -3.10
CA VAL A 34 -9.42 4.04 -1.91
C VAL A 34 -9.13 3.06 -0.78
N LYS A 35 -8.85 1.79 -1.10
CA LYS A 35 -8.41 0.82 -0.08
C LYS A 35 -7.06 1.21 0.54
N VAL A 36 -6.11 1.71 -0.26
CA VAL A 36 -4.81 2.19 0.24
C VAL A 36 -4.99 3.41 1.14
N GLU A 37 -5.82 4.37 0.74
CA GLU A 37 -6.17 5.55 1.56
C GLU A 37 -6.70 5.14 2.93
N LYS A 38 -7.64 4.19 2.95
CA LYS A 38 -8.19 3.66 4.20
C LYS A 38 -7.13 3.05 5.10
N VAL A 39 -6.23 2.22 4.55
CA VAL A 39 -5.13 1.62 5.33
C VAL A 39 -4.20 2.68 5.91
N ILE A 40 -3.79 3.68 5.10
CA ILE A 40 -2.92 4.75 5.59
C ILE A 40 -3.63 5.58 6.66
N ASN A 41 -4.92 5.88 6.47
CA ASN A 41 -5.71 6.61 7.45
C ASN A 41 -5.84 5.82 8.77
N ASP A 42 -6.18 4.54 8.73
CA ASP A 42 -6.31 3.69 9.92
C ASP A 42 -4.99 3.61 10.72
N GLU A 43 -3.84 3.57 10.03
CA GLU A 43 -2.52 3.55 10.67
C GLU A 43 -2.06 4.90 11.23
N LYS A 44 -2.32 5.99 10.50
CA LYS A 44 -1.77 7.33 10.82
C LYS A 44 -2.75 8.23 11.56
N LYS A 45 -4.04 7.87 11.60
CA LYS A 45 -5.13 8.65 12.18
C LYS A 45 -5.16 10.07 11.60
N LEU A 46 -5.25 10.16 10.26
CA LEU A 46 -5.17 11.42 9.53
C LEU A 46 -6.53 11.75 8.89
N ASP A 47 -7.08 12.91 9.24
CA ASP A 47 -8.31 13.39 8.62
C ASP A 47 -8.08 13.79 7.15
N ASN A 48 -9.10 13.55 6.32
CA ASN A 48 -9.17 13.94 4.90
C ASN A 48 -7.93 13.55 4.08
N LEU A 49 -7.48 12.31 4.23
CA LEU A 49 -6.35 11.78 3.47
C LEU A 49 -6.76 11.39 2.05
N PHE A 50 -5.99 11.85 1.05
CA PHE A 50 -6.15 11.47 -0.35
C PHE A 50 -4.81 11.08 -0.97
N VAL A 51 -4.77 9.95 -1.69
CA VAL A 51 -3.60 9.55 -2.47
C VAL A 51 -3.58 10.32 -3.78
N ILE A 52 -2.47 11.00 -4.05
CA ILE A 52 -2.30 11.84 -5.24
C ILE A 52 -1.36 11.22 -6.29
N ASP A 53 -0.47 10.33 -5.86
CA ASP A 53 0.41 9.58 -6.76
C ASP A 53 0.84 8.26 -6.11
N PHE A 54 1.16 7.28 -6.96
CA PHE A 54 1.78 6.03 -6.53
C PHE A 54 2.71 5.48 -7.59
N LYS A 55 3.82 4.88 -7.14
CA LYS A 55 4.80 4.25 -8.00
C LYS A 55 5.11 2.85 -7.52
N LEU A 56 4.91 1.85 -8.39
CA LEU A 56 5.39 0.49 -8.14
C LEU A 56 6.92 0.52 -8.12
N LEU A 57 7.51 0.11 -7.00
CA LEU A 57 8.96 0.04 -6.82
C LEU A 57 9.47 -1.36 -7.12
N ARG A 58 8.84 -2.39 -6.55
CA ARG A 58 9.27 -3.79 -6.65
C ARG A 58 8.09 -4.75 -6.59
N VAL A 59 8.31 -5.94 -7.16
CA VAL A 59 7.44 -7.11 -7.00
C VAL A 59 8.27 -8.24 -6.42
N TYR A 60 7.82 -8.79 -5.30
CA TYR A 60 8.43 -9.94 -4.65
C TYR A 60 7.65 -11.21 -4.99
N GLU A 61 8.36 -12.30 -5.28
CA GLU A 61 7.77 -13.63 -5.38
C GLU A 61 8.07 -14.39 -4.09
N VAL A 62 7.04 -14.52 -3.25
CA VAL A 62 7.12 -15.30 -2.02
C VAL A 62 6.80 -16.75 -2.38
N LYS A 63 7.81 -17.61 -2.29
CA LYS A 63 7.62 -19.06 -2.32
C LYS A 63 7.05 -19.46 -0.97
N GLU A 64 5.90 -20.14 -0.98
CA GLU A 64 5.46 -20.85 0.22
C GLU A 64 6.46 -21.98 0.44
N ASN A 65 7.36 -21.81 1.42
CA ASN A 65 8.03 -22.98 1.96
C ASN A 65 6.93 -23.76 2.68
N GLU A 66 6.66 -24.97 2.20
CA GLU A 66 5.92 -25.98 2.95
C GLU A 66 6.46 -25.94 4.38
N ARG A 67 5.64 -25.49 5.32
CA ARG A 67 5.96 -25.63 6.74
C ARG A 67 6.08 -27.13 6.95
N ASP A 68 7.32 -27.56 7.09
CA ASP A 68 7.68 -28.93 7.43
C ASP A 68 6.70 -29.45 8.46
N SER A 69 6.03 -30.52 8.06
CA SER A 69 5.31 -31.40 8.95
C SER A 69 6.29 -31.88 10.01
N LYS A 70 6.03 -31.58 11.28
CA LYS A 70 6.51 -32.38 12.40
C LYS A 70 5.55 -32.29 13.56
#